data_AF-A0A3E0QT33-F1
#
_entry.id   AF-A0A3E0QT33-F1
#
_cell.length_a   1.000
_cell.length_b   1.000
_cell.length_c   1.000
_cell.angle_alpha   90.00
_cell.angle_beta   90.00
_cell.angle_gamma   90.00
#
_symmetry.space_group_name_H-M   'P 1'
#
loop_
_entity.id
_entity.type
_entity.pdbx_description
1 polymer ?
#
loop_
_entity_poly.entity_id
_entity_poly.type
_entity_poly.pdbx_seq_one_letter_code
_entity_poly.pdbx_strand_id
1 'polypeptide(L)'
;MKIGVIFDDFVKSDKNYTLMDKINIFVNDRNDEVCGFLTNISHKVIDTFFAYANISDIAHFNNGLVIATSLDGADIMNKTSVHSDKCFYIWEMDWLKHPFNFYGVYNILSNPKIKKIVRSQLQADIIKNNFNVEVDGIDEDFNLEKIYEICQRK
;
A
#
# COMPACT_ATOMS: atom_id res chain seq x y z
N MET A 1 10.96 1.61 12.91
CA MET A 1 9.84 2.03 12.04
C MET A 1 8.71 1.02 12.22
N LYS A 2 7.45 1.48 12.22
CA LYS A 2 6.29 0.59 12.35
C LYS A 2 5.44 0.68 11.09
N ILE A 3 5.43 -0.38 10.30
CA ILE A 3 4.83 -0.41 8.96
C ILE A 3 3.80 -1.54 8.87
N GLY A 4 2.58 -1.20 8.47
CA GLY A 4 1.53 -2.12 8.10
C GLY A 4 1.41 -2.15 6.58
N VAL A 5 1.42 -3.33 5.95
CA VAL A 5 1.21 -3.46 4.50
C VAL A 5 -0.05 -4.28 4.26
N ILE A 6 -1.00 -3.74 3.51
CA ILE A 6 -2.24 -4.43 3.15
C ILE A 6 -2.03 -5.21 1.86
N PHE A 7 -2.37 -6.49 1.94
CA PHE A 7 -2.34 -7.45 0.85
C PHE A 7 -3.75 -7.99 0.60
N ASP A 8 -4.09 -8.19 -0.67
CA ASP A 8 -5.32 -8.89 -1.03
C ASP A 8 -5.21 -10.37 -0.62
N ASP A 9 -4.04 -10.97 -0.90
CA ASP A 9 -3.63 -12.33 -0.57
C ASP A 9 -2.09 -12.45 -0.70
N PHE A 10 -1.54 -13.63 -0.40
CA PHE A 10 -0.13 -14.00 -0.65
C PHE A 10 0.02 -15.03 -1.78
N VAL A 11 -0.99 -15.17 -2.64
CA VAL A 11 -0.97 -16.13 -3.75
C VAL A 11 0.13 -15.74 -4.74
N LYS A 12 0.59 -16.71 -5.51
CA LYS A 12 1.63 -16.54 -6.51
C LYS A 12 1.27 -15.45 -7.52
N SER A 13 1.97 -14.33 -7.44
CA SER A 13 1.99 -13.26 -8.43
C SER A 13 3.35 -12.55 -8.37
N ASP A 14 3.75 -11.92 -9.46
CA ASP A 14 5.00 -11.13 -9.49
C ASP A 14 4.95 -10.00 -8.46
N LYS A 15 3.78 -9.34 -8.33
CA LYS A 15 3.50 -8.34 -7.28
C LYS A 15 3.81 -8.89 -5.89
N ASN A 16 3.16 -9.98 -5.51
CA ASN A 16 3.26 -10.51 -4.15
C ASN A 16 4.68 -11.02 -3.86
N TYR A 17 5.33 -11.68 -4.84
CA TYR A 17 6.72 -12.09 -4.70
C TYR A 17 7.63 -10.90 -4.44
N THR A 18 7.55 -9.84 -5.27
CA THR A 18 8.40 -8.66 -5.10
C THR A 18 8.12 -7.94 -3.80
N LEU A 19 6.86 -7.71 -3.43
CA LEU A 19 6.52 -7.05 -2.16
C LEU A 19 7.07 -7.83 -0.97
N MET A 20 6.86 -9.15 -0.92
CA MET A 20 7.31 -9.99 0.18
C MET A 20 8.84 -10.08 0.24
N ASP A 21 9.51 -10.20 -0.89
CA ASP A 21 10.98 -10.23 -0.97
C ASP A 21 11.59 -8.91 -0.48
N LYS A 22 11.06 -7.77 -0.94
CA LYS A 22 11.50 -6.44 -0.49
C LYS A 22 11.26 -6.21 0.99
N ILE A 23 10.11 -6.65 1.54
CA ILE A 23 9.85 -6.58 2.97
C ILE A 23 10.81 -7.48 3.75
N ASN A 24 11.05 -8.71 3.29
CA ASN A 24 11.96 -9.63 3.96
C ASN A 24 13.39 -9.08 4.01
N ILE A 25 13.89 -8.50 2.91
CA ILE A 25 15.20 -7.84 2.87
C ILE A 25 15.21 -6.68 3.87
N PHE A 26 14.18 -5.83 3.86
CA PHE A 26 14.08 -4.70 4.78
C PHE A 26 14.10 -5.12 6.26
N VAL A 27 13.35 -6.16 6.63
CA VAL A 27 13.27 -6.68 8.01
C VAL A 27 14.54 -7.43 8.42
N ASN A 28 15.25 -8.04 7.47
CA ASN A 28 16.52 -8.69 7.75
C ASN A 28 17.65 -7.66 7.98
N ASP A 29 17.65 -6.59 7.19
CA ASP A 29 18.66 -5.53 7.28
C ASP A 29 18.39 -4.58 8.45
N ARG A 30 17.11 -4.42 8.84
CA ARG A 30 16.68 -3.56 9.94
C ARG A 30 15.75 -4.32 10.87
N ASN A 31 16.02 -4.24 12.17
CA ASN A 31 15.15 -4.80 13.21
C ASN A 31 13.87 -3.96 13.43
N ASP A 32 13.21 -3.55 12.34
CA ASP A 32 12.00 -2.73 12.30
C ASP A 32 10.73 -3.60 12.30
N GLU A 33 9.62 -3.04 12.80
CA GLU A 33 8.36 -3.75 12.92
C GLU A 33 7.54 -3.64 11.63
N VAL A 34 7.43 -4.75 10.89
CA VAL A 34 6.55 -4.86 9.73
C VAL A 34 5.44 -5.88 9.98
N CYS A 35 4.20 -5.52 9.67
CA CYS A 35 3.03 -6.40 9.73
C CYS A 35 2.27 -6.41 8.40
N GLY A 36 2.01 -7.60 7.85
CA GLY A 36 1.14 -7.78 6.69
C GLY A 36 -0.33 -7.99 7.10
N PHE A 37 -1.25 -7.23 6.53
CA PHE A 37 -2.68 -7.40 6.74
C PHE A 37 -3.33 -8.02 5.51
N LEU A 38 -3.91 -9.20 5.63
CA LEU A 38 -4.51 -9.92 4.51
C LEU A 38 -6.02 -9.79 4.46
N THR A 39 -6.55 -9.43 3.31
CA THR A 39 -8.00 -9.51 3.03
C THR A 39 -8.44 -10.97 2.94
N ASN A 40 -7.71 -11.79 2.20
CA ASN A 40 -7.95 -13.22 2.05
C ASN A 40 -6.76 -14.03 2.55
N ILE A 41 -6.98 -14.91 3.53
CA ILE A 41 -5.93 -15.81 4.02
C ILE A 41 -5.62 -16.83 2.92
N SER A 42 -4.35 -16.91 2.52
CA SER A 42 -3.89 -17.79 1.47
C SER A 42 -2.57 -18.48 1.82
N HIS A 43 -2.16 -19.43 0.99
CA HIS A 43 -0.78 -19.91 0.99
C HIS A 43 0.17 -18.79 0.58
N LYS A 44 1.40 -18.86 1.10
CA LYS A 44 2.45 -17.88 0.85
C LYS A 44 3.25 -18.26 -0.39
N VAL A 45 3.58 -17.26 -1.22
CA VAL A 45 4.51 -17.46 -2.36
C VAL A 45 5.95 -17.70 -1.89
N ILE A 46 6.37 -17.05 -0.81
CA ILE A 46 7.67 -17.25 -0.13
C ILE A 46 7.48 -17.17 1.39
N ASP A 47 8.46 -17.65 2.15
CA ASP A 47 8.45 -17.51 3.60
C ASP A 47 8.54 -16.04 4.02
N THR A 48 7.83 -15.69 5.09
CA THR A 48 7.72 -14.32 5.61
C THR A 48 8.63 -14.15 6.81
N PHE A 49 9.48 -13.12 6.80
CA PHE A 49 10.28 -12.71 7.96
C PHE A 49 9.58 -11.64 8.81
N PHE A 50 8.31 -11.37 8.52
CA PHE A 50 7.46 -10.39 9.18
C PHE A 50 6.17 -11.05 9.69
N ALA A 51 5.51 -10.40 10.65
CA ALA A 51 4.22 -10.87 11.18
C ALA A 51 3.10 -10.59 10.16
N TYR A 52 2.04 -11.39 10.16
CA TYR A 52 0.86 -11.10 9.36
C TYR A 52 -0.41 -11.53 10.07
N ALA A 53 -1.51 -10.83 9.77
CA ALA A 53 -2.80 -10.97 10.42
C ALA A 53 -3.93 -10.75 9.42
N ASN A 54 -5.18 -10.99 9.86
CA ASN A 54 -6.33 -10.66 9.04
C ASN A 54 -6.50 -9.14 8.94
N ILE A 55 -7.05 -8.64 7.84
CA ILE A 55 -7.33 -7.21 7.65
C ILE A 55 -8.25 -6.63 8.74
N SER A 56 -9.08 -7.43 9.39
CA SER A 56 -9.88 -7.00 10.54
C SER A 56 -9.04 -6.41 11.68
N ASP A 57 -7.80 -6.90 11.85
CA ASP A 57 -6.92 -6.50 12.94
C ASP A 57 -6.23 -5.16 12.67
N ILE A 58 -6.39 -4.59 11.47
CA ILE A 58 -5.80 -3.30 11.08
C ILE A 58 -6.25 -2.17 12.02
N ALA A 59 -7.47 -2.24 12.57
CA ALA A 59 -7.99 -1.24 13.51
C ALA A 59 -7.14 -1.11 14.79
N HIS A 60 -6.38 -2.16 15.14
CA HIS A 60 -5.48 -2.16 16.28
C HIS A 60 -4.07 -1.66 15.93
N PHE A 61 -3.79 -1.40 14.65
CA PHE A 61 -2.51 -0.87 14.19
C PHE A 61 -2.42 0.64 14.37
N ASN A 62 -1.85 1.05 15.49
CA ASN A 62 -1.68 2.46 15.86
C ASN A 62 -0.22 2.91 15.80
N ASN A 63 -0.03 4.21 15.55
CA ASN A 63 1.24 4.92 15.61
C ASN A 63 2.29 4.38 14.63
N GLY A 64 1.88 4.15 13.38
CA GLY A 64 2.77 3.75 12.30
C GLY A 64 2.29 4.23 10.93
N LEU A 65 2.82 3.62 9.88
CA LEU A 65 2.38 3.84 8.51
C LEU A 65 1.65 2.61 8.00
N VAL A 66 0.44 2.78 7.46
CA VAL A 66 -0.29 1.73 6.76
C VAL A 66 -0.21 1.97 5.26
N ILE A 67 0.23 0.97 4.51
CA ILE A 67 0.44 1.01 3.07
C ILE A 67 -0.55 0.04 2.42
N ALA A 68 -1.48 0.56 1.63
CA ALA A 68 -2.30 -0.24 0.73
C ALA A 68 -1.58 -0.44 -0.61
N THR A 69 -1.65 -1.65 -1.17
CA THR A 69 -1.04 -2.00 -2.47
C THR A 69 -2.07 -2.27 -3.58
N SER A 70 -3.36 -2.20 -3.23
CA SER A 70 -4.51 -2.38 -4.12
C SER A 70 -5.57 -1.31 -3.83
N LEU A 71 -6.46 -1.06 -4.80
CA LEU A 71 -7.56 -0.12 -4.63
C LEU A 71 -8.53 -0.58 -3.52
N ASP A 72 -8.83 -1.87 -3.45
CA ASP A 72 -9.71 -2.44 -2.43
C ASP A 72 -9.09 -2.32 -1.03
N GLY A 73 -7.79 -2.62 -0.89
CA GLY A 73 -7.04 -2.39 0.34
C GLY A 73 -7.03 -0.92 0.74
N ALA A 74 -6.92 -0.01 -0.23
CA ALA A 74 -6.97 1.44 0.03
C ALA A 74 -8.36 1.90 0.47
N ASP A 75 -9.43 1.32 -0.07
CA ASP A 75 -10.80 1.60 0.34
C ASP A 75 -11.06 1.10 1.78
N ILE A 76 -10.63 -0.12 2.11
CA ILE A 76 -10.70 -0.66 3.48
C ILE A 76 -9.91 0.25 4.44
N MET A 77 -8.68 0.60 4.09
CA MET A 77 -7.86 1.53 4.86
C MET A 77 -8.54 2.89 5.04
N ASN A 78 -9.18 3.43 4.00
CA ASN A 78 -9.87 4.72 4.03
C ASN A 78 -11.06 4.69 5.01
N LYS A 79 -11.87 3.63 4.94
CA LYS A 79 -13.05 3.41 5.80
C LYS A 79 -12.70 3.05 7.24
N THR A 80 -11.50 2.52 7.48
CA THR A 80 -11.08 2.11 8.82
C THR A 80 -10.47 3.28 9.59
N SER A 81 -10.93 3.48 10.82
CA SER A 81 -10.37 4.47 11.73
C SER A 81 -9.11 3.92 12.39
N VAL A 82 -7.97 4.12 11.74
CA VAL A 82 -6.64 3.82 12.30
C VAL A 82 -5.92 5.11 12.69
N HIS A 83 -5.30 5.13 13.87
CA HIS A 83 -4.45 6.24 14.31
C HIS A 83 -3.02 6.07 13.77
N SER A 84 -2.93 5.98 12.45
CA SER A 84 -1.70 5.73 11.68
C SER A 84 -1.77 6.54 10.40
N ASP A 85 -0.60 6.92 9.88
CA ASP A 85 -0.51 7.55 8.57
C ASP A 85 -0.90 6.56 7.49
N LYS A 86 -1.52 7.06 6.42
CA LYS A 86 -2.08 6.21 5.36
C LYS A 86 -1.38 6.50 4.05
N CYS A 87 -0.96 5.45 3.37
CA CYS A 87 -0.36 5.50 2.06
C CYS A 87 -1.08 4.53 1.13
N PHE A 88 -1.41 4.99 -0.06
CA PHE A 88 -1.76 4.14 -1.18
C PHE A 88 -0.56 4.06 -2.12
N TYR A 89 0.15 2.93 -2.06
CA TYR A 89 1.18 2.58 -3.02
C TYR A 89 0.52 1.90 -4.23
N ILE A 90 0.43 2.62 -5.33
CA ILE A 90 -0.29 2.20 -6.52
C ILE A 90 0.62 1.29 -7.33
N TRP A 91 0.53 0.00 -7.04
CA TRP A 91 1.29 -1.02 -7.77
C TRP A 91 0.91 -1.04 -9.24
N GLU A 92 -0.40 -1.19 -9.49
CA GLU A 92 -1.03 -1.18 -10.80
C GLU A 92 -2.31 -0.35 -10.74
N MET A 93 -2.69 0.25 -11.88
CA MET A 93 -3.97 0.94 -12.01
C MET A 93 -5.03 -0.04 -12.49
N ASP A 94 -5.44 -0.95 -11.62
CA ASP A 94 -6.36 -2.04 -11.97
C ASP A 94 -7.71 -1.54 -12.49
N TRP A 95 -8.12 -0.34 -12.07
CA TRP A 95 -9.32 0.32 -12.59
C TRP A 95 -9.24 0.67 -14.08
N LEU A 96 -8.07 0.65 -14.71
CA LEU A 96 -7.95 0.84 -16.18
C LEU A 96 -8.27 -0.44 -16.97
N LYS A 97 -8.25 -1.61 -16.33
CA LYS A 97 -8.44 -2.91 -17.00
C LYS A 97 -9.92 -3.32 -17.09
N HIS A 98 -10.77 -2.78 -16.21
CA HIS A 98 -12.18 -3.15 -16.08
C HIS A 98 -13.06 -1.92 -15.87
N PRO A 99 -14.37 -1.99 -16.18
CA PRO A 99 -15.31 -0.95 -15.78
C PRO A 99 -15.21 -0.69 -14.28
N PHE A 100 -14.99 0.56 -13.89
CA PHE A 100 -14.78 0.93 -12.49
C PHE A 100 -15.71 2.06 -12.06
N ASN A 101 -15.96 2.13 -10.75
CA ASN A 101 -16.67 3.26 -10.17
C ASN A 101 -15.71 4.45 -10.06
N PHE A 102 -15.85 5.42 -10.97
CA PHE A 102 -15.04 6.64 -10.98
C PHE A 102 -15.06 7.36 -9.63
N TYR A 103 -16.23 7.53 -9.03
CA TYR A 103 -16.36 8.22 -7.75
C TYR A 103 -15.68 7.48 -6.60
N GLY A 104 -15.67 6.14 -6.64
CA GLY A 104 -14.95 5.32 -5.66
C GLY A 104 -13.44 5.57 -5.73
N VAL A 105 -12.87 5.49 -6.94
CA VAL A 105 -11.44 5.76 -7.17
C VAL A 105 -11.09 7.21 -6.84
N TYR A 106 -11.90 8.15 -7.34
CA TYR A 106 -11.70 9.58 -7.09
C TYR A 106 -11.69 9.88 -5.60
N ASN A 107 -12.63 9.34 -4.81
CA ASN A 107 -12.69 9.59 -3.37
C ASN A 107 -11.41 9.14 -2.62
N ILE A 108 -10.77 8.06 -3.07
CA ILE A 108 -9.51 7.58 -2.49
C ILE A 108 -8.35 8.48 -2.95
N LEU A 109 -8.25 8.78 -4.25
CA LEU A 109 -7.18 9.61 -4.81
C LEU A 109 -7.28 11.08 -4.38
N SER A 110 -8.47 11.62 -4.17
CA SER A 110 -8.64 13.01 -3.73
C SER A 110 -8.47 13.18 -2.22
N ASN A 111 -8.38 12.09 -1.44
CA ASN A 111 -8.29 12.19 0.01
C ASN A 111 -6.91 12.71 0.46
N PRO A 112 -6.81 13.91 1.06
CA PRO A 112 -5.51 14.48 1.47
C PRO A 112 -4.87 13.75 2.64
N LYS A 113 -5.63 12.92 3.37
CA LYS A 113 -5.13 12.10 4.49
C LYS A 113 -4.46 10.80 4.03
N ILE A 114 -4.54 10.49 2.73
CA ILE A 114 -3.89 9.32 2.14
C ILE A 114 -2.82 9.87 1.20
N LYS A 115 -1.57 9.48 1.45
CA LYS A 115 -0.43 9.76 0.56
C LYS A 115 -0.43 8.81 -0.63
N LYS A 116 -0.08 9.27 -1.81
CA LYS A 116 -0.11 8.48 -3.05
C LYS A 116 1.30 8.34 -3.58
N ILE A 117 1.74 7.10 -3.73
CA ILE A 117 3.03 6.79 -4.34
C ILE A 117 2.77 5.90 -5.54
N VAL A 118 3.35 6.24 -6.68
CA VAL A 118 3.26 5.47 -7.92
C VAL A 118 4.63 4.91 -8.29
N ARG A 119 4.68 3.99 -9.24
CA ARG A 119 5.91 3.33 -9.69
C ARG A 119 6.59 4.01 -10.86
N SER A 120 5.88 4.87 -11.60
CA SER A 120 6.46 5.56 -12.76
C SER A 120 5.84 6.93 -13.01
N GLN A 121 6.55 7.77 -13.76
CA GLN A 121 6.06 9.08 -14.19
C GLN A 121 4.76 8.96 -15.00
N LEU A 122 4.65 7.94 -15.85
CA LEU A 122 3.45 7.69 -16.64
C LEU A 122 2.21 7.49 -15.73
N GLN A 123 2.38 6.78 -14.61
CA GLN A 123 1.29 6.61 -13.66
C GLN A 123 0.89 7.93 -12.99
N ALA A 124 1.88 8.75 -12.62
CA ALA A 124 1.65 10.09 -12.08
C ALA A 124 0.86 10.97 -13.08
N ASP A 125 1.27 10.97 -14.34
CA ASP A 125 0.64 11.77 -15.40
C ASP A 125 -0.82 11.33 -15.64
N ILE A 126 -1.09 10.02 -15.63
CA ILE A 126 -2.45 9.49 -15.75
C ILE A 126 -3.33 9.95 -14.59
N ILE A 127 -2.83 9.90 -13.35
CA ILE A 127 -3.60 10.35 -12.18
C ILE A 127 -3.88 11.85 -12.25
N LYS A 128 -2.87 12.65 -12.60
CA LYS A 128 -2.99 14.10 -12.77
C LYS A 128 -4.00 14.47 -13.85
N ASN A 129 -3.90 13.86 -15.03
CA ASN A 129 -4.75 14.21 -16.17
C ASN A 129 -6.20 13.76 -16.01
N ASN A 130 -6.45 12.62 -15.35
CA ASN A 130 -7.81 12.07 -15.23
C ASN A 130 -8.53 12.46 -13.94
N PHE A 131 -7.79 12.71 -12.85
CA PHE A 131 -8.38 12.99 -11.54
C PHE A 131 -8.00 14.38 -11.00
N ASN A 132 -7.11 15.12 -11.67
CA ASN A 132 -6.58 16.40 -11.21
C ASN A 132 -5.95 16.29 -9.79
N VAL A 133 -5.21 15.21 -9.57
CA VAL A 133 -4.53 14.90 -8.30
C VAL A 133 -3.02 14.80 -8.56
N GLU A 134 -2.22 15.47 -7.73
CA GLU A 134 -0.78 15.27 -7.70
C GLU A 134 -0.45 14.08 -6.78
N VAL A 135 0.53 13.28 -7.17
CA VAL A 135 1.06 12.18 -6.35
C VAL A 135 2.15 12.70 -5.42
N ASP A 136 2.30 12.09 -4.24
CA ASP A 136 3.29 12.49 -3.24
C ASP A 136 4.70 11.97 -3.55
N GLY A 137 4.82 10.96 -4.41
CA GLY A 137 6.12 10.47 -4.85
C GLY A 137 6.08 9.36 -5.90
N ILE A 138 7.26 9.07 -6.45
CA ILE A 138 7.49 7.99 -7.41
C ILE A 138 8.52 7.04 -6.83
N ASP A 139 8.18 5.76 -6.75
CA ASP A 139 9.03 4.69 -6.25
C ASP A 139 8.76 3.37 -6.99
N GLU A 140 9.67 2.98 -7.87
CA GLU A 140 9.53 1.82 -8.75
C GLU A 140 9.70 0.47 -8.03
N ASP A 141 10.56 0.46 -7.00
CA ASP A 141 11.13 -0.72 -6.37
C ASP A 141 10.48 -1.14 -5.05
N PHE A 142 9.42 -0.45 -4.63
CA PHE A 142 8.79 -0.63 -3.32
C PHE A 142 9.78 -0.48 -2.16
N ASN A 143 10.57 0.60 -2.18
CA ASN A 143 11.52 0.91 -1.13
C ASN A 143 10.77 1.46 0.10
N LEU A 144 10.58 0.61 1.11
CA LEU A 144 9.85 0.95 2.33
C LEU A 144 10.40 2.15 3.09
N GLU A 145 11.72 2.33 3.10
CA GLU A 145 12.34 3.49 3.76
C GLU A 145 11.93 4.79 3.07
N LYS A 146 12.09 4.84 1.75
CA LYS A 146 11.70 6.00 0.94
C LYS A 146 10.20 6.25 1.00
N ILE A 147 9.38 5.20 0.94
CA ILE A 147 7.92 5.32 1.10
C ILE A 147 7.60 5.94 2.45
N TYR A 148 8.22 5.45 3.53
CA TYR A 148 7.99 5.97 4.87
C TYR A 148 8.40 7.44 4.98
N GLU A 149 9.56 7.82 4.47
CA GLU A 149 10.01 9.21 4.46
C GLU A 149 9.05 10.13 3.70
N ILE A 150 8.56 9.72 2.52
CA ILE A 150 7.59 10.50 1.75
C ILE A 150 6.30 10.71 2.55
N CYS A 151 5.82 9.65 3.21
CA CYS A 151 4.55 9.71 3.94
C CYS A 151 4.63 10.48 5.26
N GLN A 152 5.81 10.60 5.87
CA GLN A 152 6.02 11.32 7.14
C GLN A 152 6.33 12.81 6.96
N ARG A 153 6.57 13.28 5.72
CA ARG A 153 6.77 14.71 5.44
C ARG A 153 5.46 15.48 5.70
N LYS A 154 5.55 16.49 6.58
CA LYS A 154 4.45 17.42 6.88
C LYS A 154 4.26 18.44 5.77
#